data_AF-A0A7K1JGL9-F1
#
_entry.id   AF-A0A7K1JGL9-F1
#
_cell.length_a   1.000
_cell.length_b   1.000
_cell.length_c   1.000
_cell.angle_alpha   90.00
_cell.angle_beta   90.00
_cell.angle_gamma   90.00
#
_symmetry.space_group_name_H-M   'P 1'
#
loop_
_entity.id
_entity.type
_entity.pdbx_description
1 polymer ?
#
loop_
_entity_poly.entity_id
_entity_poly.type
_entity_poly.pdbx_seq_one_letter_code
_entity_poly.pdbx_strand_id
1 'polypeptide(L)'
;MPNIDPDDVTEYIALPAVDPGMERAGAAAAARRRELDISQRSLAADGIINAGALISFEKGRSWPRERTRLRLEEVLQWPPGTIARIRSGEPVPMQGPMVPQRQPQAAPAPPFTRAGEVPLIAQAVVAAVNTLGATADALPAVEDSEFTPWVTQILSDLRQLEAVAASAARLGPVSPPLIKALGLVRARIDELTLLGAKASTATLGQRLYAARRGANLTIAETALAAGVPEAVVVGAEAEASVSDQDKQLVEALLLQLV
;
A
#
# COMPACT_ATOMS: atom_id res chain seq x y z
N MET A 1 71.93 21.15 9.32
CA MET A 1 71.02 20.90 10.45
C MET A 1 70.91 22.18 11.27
N PRO A 2 69.85 22.37 12.06
CA PRO A 2 68.49 21.81 11.95
C PRO A 2 67.63 22.87 11.18
N ASN A 3 66.30 23.04 11.30
CA ASN A 3 65.24 22.26 11.96
C ASN A 3 63.94 22.31 11.13
N ILE A 4 62.98 21.44 11.47
CA ILE A 4 61.54 21.62 11.25
C ILE A 4 60.90 21.36 12.62
N ASP A 5 59.89 22.15 13.00
CA ASP A 5 58.78 21.66 13.82
C ASP A 5 57.54 22.54 13.56
N PRO A 6 56.33 22.06 13.88
CA PRO A 6 55.14 22.28 13.06
C PRO A 6 54.13 23.17 13.80
N ASP A 7 52.87 23.09 13.38
CA ASP A 7 51.74 23.83 13.92
C ASP A 7 51.79 25.35 13.60
N ASP A 8 50.68 26.03 13.33
CA ASP A 8 49.29 25.64 13.54
C ASP A 8 48.45 25.74 12.25
N VAL A 9 47.61 24.74 12.06
CA VAL A 9 46.61 24.69 11.00
C VAL A 9 45.39 25.51 11.41
N THR A 10 45.07 26.53 10.64
CA THR A 10 43.67 26.96 10.55
C THR A 10 43.31 27.23 9.11
N GLU A 11 43.35 26.15 8.31
CA GLU A 11 42.39 26.01 7.22
C GLU A 11 41.00 26.19 7.85
N TYR A 12 40.43 27.38 7.67
CA TYR A 12 39.09 27.71 8.13
C TYR A 12 38.13 26.87 7.30
N ILE A 13 37.89 25.63 7.74
CA ILE A 13 36.75 24.82 7.33
C ILE A 13 35.55 25.67 7.70
N ALA A 14 35.02 26.38 6.71
CA ALA A 14 33.77 27.10 6.82
C ALA A 14 32.70 26.04 7.08
N LEU A 15 32.44 25.77 8.37
CA LEU A 15 31.37 24.90 8.82
C LEU A 15 30.13 25.29 8.01
N PRO A 16 29.49 24.35 7.30
CA PRO A 16 28.44 24.67 6.36
C PRO A 16 27.39 25.51 7.09
N ALA A 17 27.20 26.75 6.61
CA ALA A 17 26.44 27.76 7.32
C ALA A 17 25.10 27.17 7.76
N VAL A 18 24.87 27.12 9.08
CA VAL A 18 23.72 26.43 9.65
C VAL A 18 22.47 27.04 9.03
N ASP A 19 21.70 26.23 8.30
CA ASP A 19 20.52 26.69 7.56
C ASP A 19 19.58 27.38 8.56
N PRO A 20 19.36 28.71 8.45
CA PRO A 20 18.55 29.43 9.43
C PRO A 20 17.09 28.94 9.46
N GLY A 21 16.63 28.29 8.39
CA GLY A 21 15.35 27.60 8.35
C GLY A 21 15.34 26.28 9.13
N MET A 22 16.45 25.54 9.19
CA MET A 22 16.56 24.37 10.07
C MET A 22 16.52 24.78 11.54
N GLU A 23 17.18 25.88 11.92
CA GLU A 23 17.10 26.44 13.28
C GLU A 23 15.67 26.89 13.62
N ARG A 24 15.01 27.66 12.74
CA ARG A 24 13.59 28.06 12.93
C ARG A 24 12.67 26.86 13.14
N ALA A 25 12.77 25.86 12.26
CA ALA A 25 11.91 24.67 12.32
C ALA A 25 12.20 23.79 13.55
N GLY A 26 13.48 23.63 13.92
CA GLY A 26 13.89 22.92 15.13
C GLY A 26 13.43 23.62 16.41
N ALA A 27 13.63 24.94 16.51
CA ALA A 27 13.20 25.74 17.64
C ALA A 27 11.67 25.76 17.79
N ALA A 28 10.93 25.88 16.68
CA ALA A 28 9.47 25.81 16.66
C ALA A 28 8.97 24.44 17.14
N ALA A 29 9.55 23.34 16.64
CA ALA A 29 9.19 22.00 17.09
C ALA A 29 9.49 21.79 18.59
N ALA A 30 10.63 22.30 19.07
CA ALA A 30 10.98 22.26 20.49
C ALA A 30 10.03 23.09 21.36
N ALA A 31 9.60 24.27 20.90
CA ALA A 31 8.61 25.09 21.58
C ALA A 31 7.26 24.36 21.66
N ARG A 32 6.75 23.90 20.51
CA ARG A 32 5.47 23.18 20.44
C ARG A 32 5.44 21.91 21.29
N ARG A 33 6.57 21.19 21.35
CA ARG A 33 6.70 20.01 22.20
C ARG A 33 6.56 20.35 23.69
N ARG A 34 7.11 21.48 24.14
CA ARG A 34 6.95 21.96 25.53
C ARG A 34 5.54 22.46 25.81
N GLU A 35 4.88 23.11 24.86
CA GLU A 35 3.47 23.54 24.98
C GLU A 35 2.51 22.36 25.22
N LEU A 36 2.81 21.20 24.62
CA LEU A 36 2.03 19.97 24.76
C LEU A 36 2.48 19.07 25.94
N ASP A 37 3.43 19.54 26.76
CA ASP A 37 4.09 18.81 27.86
C ASP A 37 4.70 17.45 27.46
N ILE A 38 5.14 17.34 26.21
CA ILE A 38 5.71 16.10 25.66
C ILE A 38 7.21 16.04 25.97
N SER A 39 7.65 15.00 26.68
CA SER A 39 9.08 14.83 26.97
C SER A 39 9.88 14.35 25.75
N GLN A 40 11.18 14.66 25.69
CA GLN A 40 12.07 14.05 24.68
C GLN A 40 12.24 12.54 24.88
N ARG A 41 12.05 12.04 26.11
CA ARG A 41 12.19 10.61 26.46
C ARG A 41 10.99 9.79 25.97
N SER A 42 9.77 10.31 26.07
CA SER A 42 8.56 9.64 25.54
C SER A 42 8.64 9.50 24.03
N LEU A 43 8.98 10.55 23.28
CA LEU A 43 9.18 10.46 21.82
C LEU A 43 10.22 9.41 21.37
N ALA A 44 11.22 9.15 22.23
CA ALA A 44 12.21 8.09 21.99
C ALA A 44 11.70 6.70 22.37
N ALA A 45 10.95 6.58 23.47
CA ALA A 45 10.29 5.33 23.89
C ALA A 45 9.22 4.88 22.89
N ASP A 46 8.44 5.83 22.35
CA ASP A 46 7.39 5.61 21.33
C ASP A 46 7.97 5.32 19.93
N GLY A 47 9.30 5.28 19.78
CA GLY A 47 9.97 4.98 18.51
C GLY A 47 9.76 6.03 17.41
N ILE A 48 9.29 7.23 17.75
CA ILE A 48 9.07 8.34 16.80
C ILE A 48 10.42 8.82 16.26
N ILE A 49 11.37 9.09 17.16
CA ILE A 49 12.71 9.59 16.84
C ILE A 49 13.68 9.30 18.01
N ASN A 50 14.91 8.89 17.70
CA ASN A 50 15.96 8.72 18.72
C ASN A 50 16.26 10.05 19.44
N ALA A 51 16.39 10.04 20.76
CA ALA A 51 16.63 11.24 21.57
C ALA A 51 17.80 12.11 21.07
N GLY A 52 18.92 11.51 20.64
CA GLY A 52 20.07 12.26 20.11
C GLY A 52 19.79 12.93 18.76
N ALA A 53 18.95 12.31 17.92
CA ALA A 53 18.50 12.87 16.67
C ALA A 53 17.46 14.00 16.89
N LEU A 54 16.57 13.84 17.88
CA LEU A 54 15.64 14.90 18.29
C LEU A 54 16.38 16.13 18.82
N ILE A 55 17.37 15.97 19.71
CA ILE A 55 18.19 17.07 20.25
C ILE A 55 19.03 17.76 19.15
N SER A 56 19.40 17.03 18.10
CA SER A 56 20.14 17.60 16.96
C SER A 56 19.23 18.36 16.01
N PHE A 57 17.99 17.89 15.80
CA PHE A 57 16.96 18.60 15.06
C PHE A 57 16.46 19.86 15.80
N GLU A 58 16.11 19.75 17.08
CA GLU A 58 15.62 20.88 17.89
C GLU A 58 16.61 22.04 17.99
N LYS A 59 17.91 21.75 17.85
CA LYS A 59 19.00 22.74 17.82
C LYS A 59 19.52 23.02 16.41
N GLY A 60 18.73 22.77 15.36
CA GLY A 60 19.04 23.10 13.96
C GLY A 60 20.19 22.34 13.27
N ARG A 61 20.90 21.45 13.98
CA ARG A 61 22.11 20.76 13.46
C ARG A 61 21.83 19.57 12.54
N SER A 62 20.60 19.08 12.44
CA SER A 62 20.26 17.93 11.59
C SER A 62 18.83 17.98 11.09
N TRP A 63 18.60 17.60 9.83
CA TRP A 63 17.27 17.52 9.24
C TRP A 63 16.72 16.08 9.22
N PRO A 64 15.65 15.74 9.96
CA PRO A 64 15.08 14.40 9.95
C PRO A 64 14.49 14.02 8.58
N ARG A 65 14.52 12.72 8.27
CA ARG A 65 13.86 12.18 7.07
C ARG A 65 12.36 12.49 7.09
N GLU A 66 11.76 12.60 5.92
CA GLU A 66 10.34 12.98 5.75
C GLU A 66 9.37 12.15 6.59
N ARG A 67 9.51 10.82 6.57
CA ARG A 67 8.73 9.89 7.40
C ARG A 67 8.83 10.20 8.91
N THR A 68 9.97 10.67 9.38
CA THR A 68 10.19 11.08 10.78
C THR A 68 9.58 12.46 11.06
N ARG A 69 9.68 13.40 10.10
CA ARG A 69 9.03 14.72 10.21
C ARG A 69 7.51 14.60 10.28
N LEU A 70 6.90 13.76 9.43
CA LEU A 70 5.46 13.50 9.42
C LEU A 70 4.96 12.92 10.76
N ARG A 71 5.67 11.94 11.33
CA ARG A 71 5.34 11.39 12.66
C ARG A 71 5.53 12.40 13.78
N LEU A 72 6.52 13.28 13.67
CA LEU A 72 6.72 14.35 14.64
C LEU A 72 5.63 15.42 14.52
N GLU A 73 5.19 15.77 13.31
CA GLU A 73 4.06 16.67 13.06
C GLU A 73 2.75 16.11 13.64
N GLU A 74 2.48 14.82 13.45
CA GLU A 74 1.34 14.12 14.04
C GLU A 74 1.31 14.25 15.57
N VAL A 75 2.43 13.97 16.25
CA VAL A 75 2.54 14.08 17.71
C VAL A 75 2.53 15.55 18.20
N LEU A 76 3.02 16.50 17.39
CA LEU A 76 2.95 17.94 17.68
C LEU A 76 1.59 18.58 17.33
N GLN A 77 0.63 17.79 16.86
CA GLN A 77 -0.70 18.22 16.38
C GLN A 77 -0.62 19.26 15.25
N TRP A 78 0.35 19.12 14.37
CA TRP A 78 0.56 19.97 13.20
C TRP A 78 0.11 19.30 11.90
N PRO A 79 -0.39 20.07 10.92
CA PRO A 79 -0.63 19.54 9.58
C PRO A 79 0.65 18.97 8.96
N PRO A 80 0.56 17.88 8.18
CA PRO A 80 1.69 17.34 7.41
C PRO A 80 2.45 18.41 6.61
N GLY A 81 3.78 18.37 6.66
CA GLY A 81 4.67 19.30 5.97
C GLY A 81 4.89 20.64 6.68
N THR A 82 4.27 20.90 7.83
CA THR A 82 4.44 22.15 8.60
C THR A 82 5.90 22.42 9.00
N ILE A 83 6.68 21.40 9.36
CA ILE A 83 8.11 21.53 9.65
C ILE A 83 8.89 22.01 8.42
N ALA A 84 8.55 21.52 7.22
CA ALA A 84 9.16 21.99 5.98
C ALA A 84 8.77 23.44 5.67
N ARG A 85 7.50 23.81 5.87
CA ARG A 85 6.98 25.17 5.66
C ARG A 85 7.65 26.20 6.58
N ILE A 86 7.83 25.88 7.87
CA ILE A 86 8.56 26.74 8.83
C ILE A 86 10.03 26.92 8.41
N ARG A 87 10.67 25.87 7.86
CA ARG A 87 12.02 25.99 7.29
C ARG A 87 12.04 26.95 6.10
N SER A 88 11.08 26.86 5.19
CA SER A 88 10.91 27.80 4.08
C SER A 88 10.58 29.25 4.51
N GLY A 89 10.27 29.48 5.79
CA GLY A 89 10.02 30.80 6.36
C GLY A 89 8.55 31.12 6.63
N GLU A 90 7.62 30.17 6.47
CA GLU A 90 6.24 30.35 6.91
C GLU A 90 6.15 30.48 8.44
N PRO A 91 5.20 31.29 8.96
CA PRO A 91 5.00 31.44 10.40
C PRO A 91 4.54 30.12 11.05
N VAL A 92 4.95 29.92 12.30
CA VAL A 92 4.52 28.75 13.09
C VAL A 92 3.00 28.81 13.32
N PRO A 93 2.23 27.74 13.05
CA PRO A 93 0.79 27.75 13.29
C PRO A 93 0.45 27.86 14.78
N MET A 94 -0.04 29.03 15.21
CA MET A 94 -0.70 29.20 16.51
C MET A 94 -2.11 28.60 16.44
N GLN A 95 -2.49 27.77 17.43
CA GLN A 95 -3.80 27.13 17.43
C GLN A 95 -4.93 28.10 17.76
N GLY A 96 -5.81 28.31 16.78
CA GLY A 96 -7.26 28.34 17.01
C GLY A 96 -7.86 26.95 16.67
N PRO A 97 -9.11 26.65 17.09
CA PRO A 97 -9.76 25.38 16.76
C PRO A 97 -9.90 25.19 15.24
N MET A 98 -9.86 23.92 14.81
CA MET A 98 -9.85 23.53 13.39
C MET A 98 -11.01 24.14 12.58
N VAL A 99 -10.70 25.14 11.77
CA VAL A 99 -11.55 25.62 10.66
C VAL A 99 -10.81 25.40 9.33
N PRO A 100 -11.38 24.64 8.37
CA PRO A 100 -10.75 24.42 7.08
C PRO A 100 -10.87 25.67 6.19
N GLN A 101 -9.85 26.54 6.21
CA GLN A 101 -9.81 27.73 5.36
C GLN A 101 -9.20 27.46 3.98
N ARG A 102 -10.10 27.20 3.03
CA ARG A 102 -10.12 27.68 1.63
C ARG A 102 -8.76 28.03 0.98
N GLN A 103 -8.26 27.11 0.14
CA GLN A 103 -7.15 27.39 -0.80
C GLN A 103 -7.58 28.41 -1.89
N PRO A 104 -6.65 29.21 -2.45
CA PRO A 104 -6.91 30.03 -3.63
C PRO A 104 -7.23 29.14 -4.85
N GLN A 105 -8.19 29.57 -5.67
CA GLN A 105 -8.59 28.83 -6.87
C GLN A 105 -7.48 28.82 -7.92
N ALA A 106 -6.99 27.64 -8.28
CA ALA A 106 -6.13 27.41 -9.44
C ALA A 106 -6.74 26.30 -10.31
N ALA A 107 -7.50 26.73 -11.33
CA ALA A 107 -8.09 25.94 -12.42
C ALA A 107 -9.06 24.78 -12.04
N PRO A 108 -10.04 24.43 -12.91
CA PRO A 108 -10.90 23.27 -12.70
C PRO A 108 -10.13 21.98 -12.99
N ALA A 109 -9.58 21.36 -11.95
CA ALA A 109 -9.15 19.97 -12.00
C ALA A 109 -10.39 19.04 -12.07
N PRO A 110 -10.29 17.86 -12.74
CA PRO A 110 -11.39 16.89 -12.81
C PRO A 110 -11.82 16.41 -11.42
N PRO A 111 -13.05 15.85 -11.28
CA PRO A 111 -13.66 15.62 -9.97
C PRO A 111 -12.82 14.68 -9.09
N PHE A 112 -12.15 15.26 -8.10
CA PHE A 112 -11.52 14.49 -7.03
C PHE A 112 -12.61 13.77 -6.24
N THR A 113 -12.59 12.43 -6.30
CA THR A 113 -13.30 11.56 -5.35
C THR A 113 -13.09 12.07 -3.93
N ARG A 114 -14.16 12.27 -3.17
CA ARG A 114 -14.11 12.95 -1.86
C ARG A 114 -13.17 12.16 -0.97
N ALA A 115 -12.27 12.82 -0.23
CA ALA A 115 -11.21 12.12 0.53
C ALA A 115 -11.72 11.09 1.56
N GLY A 116 -12.99 11.15 1.96
CA GLY A 116 -13.67 10.15 2.80
C GLY A 116 -14.32 8.98 2.03
N GLU A 117 -14.54 9.08 0.72
CA GLU A 117 -15.12 8.00 -0.10
C GLU A 117 -14.13 6.85 -0.28
N VAL A 118 -12.84 7.11 -0.50
CA VAL A 118 -11.83 6.03 -0.68
C VAL A 118 -11.67 5.16 0.59
N PRO A 119 -11.60 5.72 1.83
CA PRO A 119 -11.67 4.94 3.06
C PRO A 119 -12.98 4.14 3.21
N LEU A 120 -14.13 4.66 2.77
CA LEU A 120 -15.40 3.94 2.83
C LEU A 120 -15.48 2.80 1.82
N ILE A 121 -14.98 2.99 0.59
CA ILE A 121 -14.88 1.94 -0.43
C ILE A 121 -13.96 0.81 0.08
N ALA A 122 -12.81 1.14 0.67
CA ALA A 122 -11.92 0.13 1.25
C ALA A 122 -12.59 -0.67 2.39
N GLN A 123 -13.35 0.00 3.27
CA GLN A 123 -14.12 -0.66 4.32
C GLN A 123 -15.25 -1.56 3.76
N ALA A 124 -15.97 -1.08 2.74
CA ALA A 124 -17.03 -1.85 2.08
C ALA A 124 -16.48 -3.10 1.38
N VAL A 125 -15.33 -3.00 0.72
CA VAL A 125 -14.65 -4.15 0.11
C VAL A 125 -14.21 -5.16 1.17
N VAL A 126 -13.61 -4.72 2.29
CA VAL A 126 -13.22 -5.63 3.39
C VAL A 126 -14.46 -6.31 4.00
N ALA A 127 -15.55 -5.58 4.23
CA ALA A 127 -16.80 -6.14 4.72
C ALA A 127 -17.37 -7.19 3.76
N ALA A 128 -17.40 -6.90 2.45
CA ALA A 128 -17.89 -7.83 1.43
C ALA A 128 -17.03 -9.09 1.31
N VAL A 129 -15.70 -9.00 1.35
CA VAL A 129 -14.82 -10.19 1.38
C VAL A 129 -15.05 -11.02 2.63
N ASN A 130 -15.23 -10.40 3.80
CA ASN A 130 -15.49 -11.13 5.04
C ASN A 130 -16.83 -11.86 5.00
N THR A 131 -17.88 -11.25 4.43
CA THR A 131 -19.18 -11.91 4.22
C THR A 131 -19.07 -13.09 3.25
N LEU A 132 -18.39 -12.91 2.10
CA LEU A 132 -18.16 -13.98 1.13
C LEU A 132 -17.28 -15.11 1.71
N GLY A 133 -16.32 -14.78 2.57
CA GLY A 133 -15.53 -15.73 3.34
C GLY A 133 -16.39 -16.57 4.28
N ALA A 134 -17.28 -15.93 5.04
CA ALA A 134 -18.23 -16.66 5.91
C ALA A 134 -19.21 -17.53 5.12
N THR A 135 -19.55 -17.17 3.88
CA THR A 135 -20.29 -18.07 2.96
C THR A 135 -19.43 -19.25 2.49
N ALA A 136 -18.13 -19.03 2.22
CA ALA A 136 -17.20 -20.09 1.84
C ALA A 136 -16.92 -21.07 3.01
N ASP A 137 -16.95 -20.60 4.25
CA ASP A 137 -16.85 -21.44 5.46
C ASP A 137 -18.05 -22.40 5.61
N ALA A 138 -19.14 -22.18 4.86
CA ALA A 138 -20.34 -23.03 4.80
C ALA A 138 -20.41 -23.94 3.56
N LEU A 139 -19.32 -24.06 2.79
CA LEU A 139 -19.23 -24.97 1.64
C LEU A 139 -19.48 -26.45 2.06
N PRO A 140 -20.05 -27.27 1.16
CA PRO A 140 -20.25 -28.69 1.40
C PRO A 140 -18.91 -29.45 1.31
N ALA A 141 -18.95 -30.77 1.49
CA ALA A 141 -17.78 -31.61 1.28
C ALA A 141 -17.28 -31.52 -0.18
N VAL A 142 -15.98 -31.72 -0.40
CA VAL A 142 -15.35 -31.58 -1.74
C VAL A 142 -15.88 -32.62 -2.72
N GLU A 143 -16.40 -33.74 -2.20
CA GLU A 143 -17.01 -34.85 -2.91
C GLU A 143 -18.49 -34.61 -3.27
N ASP A 144 -19.10 -33.53 -2.77
CA ASP A 144 -20.49 -33.17 -3.05
C ASP A 144 -20.63 -32.59 -4.47
N SER A 145 -21.71 -32.96 -5.18
CA SER A 145 -22.01 -32.42 -6.51
C SER A 145 -22.26 -30.91 -6.51
N GLU A 146 -22.78 -30.35 -5.41
CA GLU A 146 -23.05 -28.92 -5.27
C GLU A 146 -21.79 -28.09 -4.95
N PHE A 147 -20.68 -28.75 -4.59
CA PHE A 147 -19.43 -28.08 -4.20
C PHE A 147 -18.89 -27.17 -5.32
N THR A 148 -18.63 -27.72 -6.50
CA THR A 148 -18.04 -26.95 -7.61
C THR A 148 -18.95 -25.82 -8.12
N PRO A 149 -20.28 -26.02 -8.32
CA PRO A 149 -21.21 -24.93 -8.60
C PRO A 149 -21.12 -23.79 -7.57
N TRP A 150 -21.12 -24.11 -6.28
CA TRP A 150 -21.13 -23.12 -5.19
C TRP A 150 -19.78 -22.37 -5.08
N VAL A 151 -18.65 -23.08 -5.19
CA VAL A 151 -17.31 -22.48 -5.29
C VAL A 151 -17.23 -21.53 -6.50
N THR A 152 -17.76 -21.95 -7.65
CA THR A 152 -17.73 -21.15 -8.89
C THR A 152 -18.54 -19.86 -8.75
N GLN A 153 -19.70 -19.92 -8.06
CA GLN A 153 -20.50 -18.74 -7.76
C GLN A 153 -19.75 -17.77 -6.83
N ILE A 154 -19.18 -18.24 -5.71
CA ILE A 154 -18.44 -17.37 -4.78
C ILE A 154 -17.20 -16.76 -5.46
N LEU A 155 -16.50 -17.51 -6.32
CA LEU A 155 -15.39 -16.98 -7.13
C LEU A 155 -15.85 -15.91 -8.13
N SER A 156 -17.03 -16.06 -8.74
CA SER A 156 -17.63 -15.01 -9.59
C SER A 156 -17.87 -13.72 -8.80
N ASP A 157 -18.47 -13.83 -7.62
CA ASP A 157 -18.77 -12.68 -6.76
C ASP A 157 -17.50 -11.98 -6.24
N LEU A 158 -16.46 -12.75 -5.89
CA LEU A 158 -15.14 -12.22 -5.53
C LEU A 158 -14.44 -11.50 -6.70
N ARG A 159 -14.50 -12.05 -7.93
CA ARG A 159 -13.94 -11.40 -9.13
C ARG A 159 -14.69 -10.11 -9.48
N GLN A 160 -16.01 -10.08 -9.32
CA GLN A 160 -16.81 -8.86 -9.47
C GLN A 160 -16.40 -7.80 -8.44
N LEU A 161 -16.21 -8.20 -7.17
CA LEU A 161 -15.73 -7.32 -6.11
C LEU A 161 -14.32 -6.78 -6.39
N GLU A 162 -13.40 -7.61 -6.93
CA GLU A 162 -12.09 -7.14 -7.38
C GLU A 162 -12.23 -6.11 -8.51
N ALA A 163 -13.07 -6.37 -9.51
CA ALA A 163 -13.27 -5.47 -10.64
C ALA A 163 -13.80 -4.09 -10.19
N VAL A 164 -14.74 -4.06 -9.25
CA VAL A 164 -15.27 -2.83 -8.63
C VAL A 164 -14.18 -2.09 -7.84
N ALA A 165 -13.44 -2.78 -6.98
CA ALA A 165 -12.36 -2.20 -6.18
C ALA A 165 -11.19 -1.67 -7.04
N ALA A 166 -10.83 -2.40 -8.09
CA ALA A 166 -9.81 -2.00 -9.07
C ALA A 166 -10.28 -0.81 -9.93
N SER A 167 -11.58 -0.72 -10.23
CA SER A 167 -12.15 0.45 -10.91
C SER A 167 -12.08 1.70 -10.01
N ALA A 168 -12.45 1.58 -8.74
CA ALA A 168 -12.30 2.67 -7.77
C ALA A 168 -10.83 3.12 -7.63
N ALA A 169 -9.88 2.18 -7.64
CA ALA A 169 -8.44 2.48 -7.61
C ALA A 169 -7.92 3.22 -8.86
N ARG A 170 -8.61 3.12 -10.02
CA ARG A 170 -8.28 3.89 -11.23
C ARG A 170 -8.89 5.29 -11.26
N LEU A 171 -10.01 5.50 -10.54
CA LEU A 171 -10.77 6.75 -10.55
C LEU A 171 -10.29 7.78 -9.50
N GLY A 172 -9.37 7.41 -8.62
CA GLY A 172 -8.84 8.30 -7.59
C GLY A 172 -7.46 7.87 -7.07
N PRO A 173 -6.89 8.60 -6.09
CA PRO A 173 -5.60 8.25 -5.52
C PRO A 173 -5.63 6.86 -4.86
N VAL A 174 -4.76 5.95 -5.33
CA VAL A 174 -4.64 4.58 -4.78
C VAL A 174 -4.19 4.66 -3.32
N SER A 175 -5.13 4.48 -2.39
CA SER A 175 -4.86 4.59 -0.96
C SER A 175 -4.32 3.28 -0.37
N PRO A 176 -3.45 3.33 0.66
CA PRO A 176 -2.97 2.12 1.33
C PRO A 176 -4.08 1.21 1.89
N PRO A 177 -5.21 1.72 2.44
CA PRO A 177 -6.36 0.89 2.79
C PRO A 177 -6.96 0.13 1.59
N LEU A 178 -7.09 0.78 0.43
CA LEU A 178 -7.63 0.14 -0.78
C LEU A 178 -6.67 -0.92 -1.35
N ILE A 179 -5.35 -0.69 -1.30
CA ILE A 179 -4.35 -1.70 -1.65
C ILE A 179 -4.48 -2.94 -0.76
N LYS A 180 -4.65 -2.74 0.56
CA LYS A 180 -4.85 -3.86 1.51
C LYS A 180 -6.16 -4.60 1.23
N ALA A 181 -7.24 -3.88 0.94
CA ALA A 181 -8.53 -4.47 0.60
C ALA A 181 -8.45 -5.32 -0.69
N LEU A 182 -7.81 -4.80 -1.75
CA LEU A 182 -7.53 -5.55 -2.99
C LEU A 182 -6.66 -6.78 -2.74
N GLY A 183 -5.64 -6.67 -1.89
CA GLY A 183 -4.82 -7.82 -1.47
C GLY A 183 -5.62 -8.91 -0.76
N LEU A 184 -6.57 -8.52 0.09
CA LEU A 184 -7.48 -9.45 0.78
C LEU A 184 -8.45 -10.16 -0.18
N VAL A 185 -9.04 -9.43 -1.15
CA VAL A 185 -9.87 -10.03 -2.21
C VAL A 185 -9.07 -11.09 -2.98
N ARG A 186 -7.86 -10.74 -3.43
CA ARG A 186 -6.98 -11.62 -4.21
C ARG A 186 -6.54 -12.85 -3.43
N ALA A 187 -6.21 -12.70 -2.16
CA ALA A 187 -5.88 -13.83 -1.28
C ALA A 187 -7.06 -14.82 -1.18
N ARG A 188 -8.29 -14.33 -1.01
CA ARG A 188 -9.47 -15.22 -0.99
C ARG A 188 -9.79 -15.85 -2.34
N ILE A 189 -9.53 -15.18 -3.47
CA ILE A 189 -9.62 -15.81 -4.80
C ILE A 189 -8.58 -16.93 -4.95
N ASP A 190 -7.31 -16.69 -4.58
CA ASP A 190 -6.22 -17.69 -4.65
C ASP A 190 -6.56 -18.91 -3.77
N GLU A 191 -6.90 -18.69 -2.50
CA GLU A 191 -7.29 -19.75 -1.54
C GLU A 191 -8.50 -20.56 -2.01
N LEU A 192 -9.58 -19.90 -2.45
CA LEU A 192 -10.80 -20.59 -2.86
C LEU A 192 -10.64 -21.31 -4.22
N THR A 193 -9.83 -20.77 -5.14
CA THR A 193 -9.51 -21.45 -6.41
C THR A 193 -8.67 -22.70 -6.15
N LEU A 194 -7.67 -22.62 -5.26
CA LEU A 194 -6.85 -23.76 -4.84
C LEU A 194 -7.64 -24.81 -4.04
N LEU A 195 -8.71 -24.41 -3.34
CA LEU A 195 -9.65 -25.33 -2.71
C LEU A 195 -10.55 -26.01 -3.75
N GLY A 196 -11.14 -25.24 -4.66
CA GLY A 196 -11.99 -25.72 -5.75
C GLY A 196 -11.31 -26.75 -6.64
N ALA A 197 -10.05 -26.49 -7.00
CA ALA A 197 -9.23 -27.37 -7.83
C ALA A 197 -8.98 -28.79 -7.27
N LYS A 198 -9.32 -29.06 -6.00
CA LYS A 198 -9.24 -30.39 -5.39
C LYS A 198 -10.43 -31.29 -5.72
N ALA A 199 -11.55 -30.72 -6.15
CA ALA A 199 -12.72 -31.50 -6.55
C ALA A 199 -12.46 -32.26 -7.85
N SER A 200 -12.95 -33.49 -7.95
CA SER A 200 -12.94 -34.25 -9.21
C SER A 200 -13.77 -33.60 -10.32
N THR A 201 -14.69 -32.71 -9.94
CA THR A 201 -15.55 -31.90 -10.83
C THR A 201 -14.99 -30.51 -11.13
N ALA A 202 -13.77 -30.17 -10.66
CA ALA A 202 -13.18 -28.85 -10.81
C ALA A 202 -13.11 -28.36 -12.27
N THR A 203 -13.36 -27.06 -12.47
CA THR A 203 -13.39 -26.45 -13.81
C THR A 203 -12.01 -26.49 -14.48
N LEU A 204 -11.99 -26.27 -15.81
CA LEU A 204 -10.72 -26.06 -16.52
C LEU A 204 -9.92 -24.88 -15.94
N GLY A 205 -10.61 -23.79 -15.59
CA GLY A 205 -10.02 -22.59 -15.01
C GLY A 205 -9.37 -22.84 -13.65
N GLN A 206 -10.07 -23.50 -12.74
CA GLN A 206 -9.58 -23.85 -11.41
C GLN A 206 -8.36 -24.78 -11.48
N ARG A 207 -8.43 -25.83 -12.32
CA ARG A 207 -7.30 -26.76 -12.54
C ARG A 207 -6.09 -26.03 -13.14
N LEU A 208 -6.30 -25.19 -14.16
CA LEU A 208 -5.25 -24.40 -14.79
C LEU A 208 -4.56 -23.46 -13.79
N TYR A 209 -5.36 -22.71 -13.03
CA TYR A 209 -4.87 -21.81 -11.99
C TYR A 209 -4.03 -22.56 -10.96
N ALA A 210 -4.53 -23.68 -10.42
CA ALA A 210 -3.82 -24.45 -9.41
C ALA A 210 -2.50 -25.05 -9.93
N ALA A 211 -2.51 -25.65 -11.13
CA ALA A 211 -1.31 -26.19 -11.75
C ALA A 211 -0.28 -25.09 -12.05
N ARG A 212 -0.72 -23.96 -12.63
CA ARG A 212 0.12 -22.80 -12.92
C ARG A 212 0.75 -22.22 -11.65
N ARG A 213 -0.03 -22.07 -10.58
CA ARG A 213 0.45 -21.52 -9.29
C ARG A 213 1.39 -22.50 -8.58
N GLY A 214 1.11 -23.81 -8.64
CA GLY A 214 1.99 -24.86 -8.11
C GLY A 214 3.34 -24.93 -8.83
N ALA A 215 3.34 -24.77 -10.15
CA ALA A 215 4.55 -24.66 -10.98
C ALA A 215 5.22 -23.27 -10.93
N ASN A 216 4.65 -22.31 -10.20
CA ASN A 216 5.08 -20.90 -10.14
C ASN A 216 5.22 -20.21 -11.52
N LEU A 217 4.36 -20.58 -12.47
CA LEU A 217 4.36 -20.04 -13.83
C LEU A 217 3.55 -18.74 -13.93
N THR A 218 4.04 -17.81 -14.76
CA THR A 218 3.30 -16.62 -15.16
C THR A 218 2.26 -16.94 -16.23
N ILE A 219 1.33 -16.01 -16.47
CA ILE A 219 0.32 -16.10 -17.52
C ILE A 219 0.98 -16.24 -18.90
N ALA A 220 2.02 -15.44 -19.17
CA ALA A 220 2.79 -15.49 -20.41
C ALA A 220 3.50 -16.83 -20.63
N GLU A 221 4.15 -17.38 -19.59
CA GLU A 221 4.81 -18.70 -19.69
C GLU A 221 3.80 -19.83 -19.90
N THR A 222 2.63 -19.76 -19.26
CA THR A 222 1.55 -20.74 -19.42
C THR A 222 0.94 -20.67 -20.81
N ALA A 223 0.71 -19.46 -21.33
CA ALA A 223 0.20 -19.22 -22.67
C ALA A 223 1.18 -19.77 -23.73
N LEU A 224 2.48 -19.47 -23.56
CA LEU A 224 3.55 -19.99 -24.41
C LEU A 224 3.64 -21.53 -24.35
N ALA A 225 3.55 -22.13 -23.17
CA ALA A 225 3.62 -23.58 -22.99
C ALA A 225 2.40 -24.33 -23.56
N ALA A 226 1.20 -23.76 -23.47
CA ALA A 226 -0.01 -24.31 -24.10
C ALA A 226 -0.12 -23.98 -25.61
N GLY A 227 0.68 -23.03 -26.12
CA GLY A 227 0.58 -22.57 -27.51
C GLY A 227 -0.67 -21.72 -27.80
N VAL A 228 -1.19 -21.01 -26.79
CA VAL A 228 -2.41 -20.18 -26.86
C VAL A 228 -2.10 -18.71 -26.56
N PRO A 229 -2.94 -17.74 -26.95
CA PRO A 229 -2.81 -16.34 -26.52
C PRO A 229 -2.97 -16.17 -25.00
N GLU A 230 -2.31 -15.18 -24.38
CA GLU A 230 -2.49 -14.87 -22.94
C GLU A 230 -3.95 -14.63 -22.55
N ALA A 231 -4.76 -14.06 -23.45
CA ALA A 231 -6.19 -13.85 -23.25
C ALA A 231 -6.98 -15.17 -23.06
N VAL A 232 -6.50 -16.29 -23.60
CA VAL A 232 -7.09 -17.63 -23.36
C VAL A 232 -6.84 -18.07 -21.93
N VAL A 233 -5.61 -17.91 -21.42
CA VAL A 233 -5.26 -18.27 -20.02
C VAL A 233 -6.04 -17.39 -19.05
N VAL A 234 -6.06 -16.07 -19.26
CA VAL A 234 -6.84 -15.12 -18.45
C VAL A 234 -8.33 -15.44 -18.50
N GLY A 235 -8.86 -15.74 -19.69
CA GLY A 235 -10.26 -16.12 -19.88
C GLY A 235 -10.62 -17.41 -19.15
N ALA A 236 -9.82 -18.46 -19.31
CA ALA A 236 -10.02 -19.74 -18.63
C ALA A 236 -10.00 -19.57 -17.11
N GLU A 237 -9.00 -18.90 -16.54
CA GLU A 237 -8.90 -18.64 -15.09
C GLU A 237 -9.98 -17.69 -14.56
N ALA A 238 -10.68 -16.97 -15.44
CA ALA A 238 -11.85 -16.16 -15.11
C ALA A 238 -13.19 -16.89 -15.31
N GLU A 239 -13.18 -18.17 -15.69
CA GLU A 239 -14.35 -18.98 -16.08
C GLU A 239 -15.12 -18.43 -17.30
N ALA A 240 -14.43 -17.70 -18.18
CA ALA A 240 -14.97 -17.25 -19.45
C ALA A 240 -15.02 -18.39 -20.48
N SER A 241 -15.95 -18.30 -21.44
CA SER A 241 -16.05 -19.25 -22.53
C SER A 241 -14.84 -19.17 -23.46
N VAL A 242 -14.10 -20.28 -23.58
CA VAL A 242 -12.97 -20.45 -24.51
C VAL A 242 -13.37 -21.39 -25.66
N SER A 243 -12.72 -21.28 -26.82
CA SER A 243 -12.94 -22.21 -27.95
C SER A 243 -12.56 -23.65 -27.58
N ASP A 244 -13.19 -24.65 -28.21
CA ASP A 244 -12.91 -26.05 -27.88
C ASP A 244 -11.50 -26.49 -28.29
N GLN A 245 -10.91 -25.86 -29.32
CA GLN A 245 -9.51 -26.06 -29.69
C GLN A 245 -8.57 -25.56 -28.59
N ASP A 246 -8.80 -24.35 -28.06
CA ASP A 246 -7.99 -23.78 -26.98
C ASP A 246 -8.14 -24.59 -25.69
N LYS A 247 -9.35 -25.08 -25.36
CA LYS A 247 -9.57 -26.00 -24.23
C LYS A 247 -8.70 -27.24 -24.34
N GLN A 248 -8.65 -27.89 -25.51
CA GLN A 248 -7.83 -29.08 -25.73
C GLN A 248 -6.34 -28.81 -25.55
N LEU A 249 -5.84 -27.65 -26.00
CA LEU A 249 -4.45 -27.23 -25.81
C LEU A 249 -4.12 -26.99 -24.33
N VAL A 250 -5.03 -26.34 -23.58
CA VAL A 250 -4.89 -26.13 -22.13
C VAL A 250 -4.97 -27.44 -21.35
N GLU A 251 -5.85 -28.38 -21.73
CA GLU A 251 -5.91 -29.71 -21.11
C GLU A 251 -4.65 -30.56 -21.41
N ALA A 252 -4.08 -30.44 -22.61
CA ALA A 252 -2.82 -31.09 -22.95
C ALA A 252 -1.63 -30.55 -22.13
N LEU A 253 -1.62 -29.24 -21.79
CA LEU A 253 -0.65 -28.67 -20.85
C LEU A 253 -0.88 -29.16 -19.42
N LEU A 254 -2.13 -29.23 -18.96
CA LEU A 254 -2.46 -29.71 -17.61
C LEU A 254 -1.93 -31.13 -17.35
N LEU A 255 -2.02 -32.03 -18.33
CA LEU A 255 -1.47 -33.39 -18.26
C LEU A 255 0.07 -33.46 -18.18
N GLN A 256 0.78 -32.34 -18.35
CA GLN A 256 2.24 -32.24 -18.22
C GLN A 256 2.68 -31.55 -16.90
N LEU A 257 1.75 -30.92 -16.19
CA LEU A 257 2.01 -30.15 -14.97
C LEU A 257 1.56 -30.85 -13.67
N VAL A 258 0.85 -31.99 -13.80
CA VAL A 258 0.25 -32.78 -12.69
C VAL A 258 0.91 -34.15 -12.60
#